data_AF-B7KFY9-F1
#
_entry.id   AF-B7KFY9-F1
#
_cell.length_a   1.000
_cell.length_b   1.000
_cell.length_c   1.000
_cell.angle_alpha   90.00
_cell.angle_beta   90.00
_cell.angle_gamma   90.00
#
_symmetry.space_group_name_H-M   'P 1'
#
loop_
_entity.id
_entity.type
_entity.pdbx_description
1 polymer ?
#
loop_
_entity_poly.entity_id
_entity_poly.type
_entity_poly.pdbx_seq_one_letter_code
_entity_poly.pdbx_strand_id
1 'polypeptide(L)'
;MTFVTGEHTTYYKPICKSNQLICGYGHIALITGWTVKQTLVKHLSPKEFAVIGNLYSPTRGITPLIRNLLANPHVRFVVILNATQEDKNAGACDCLLDFFRNGFQEGKSDTGRKCWLINSETKGYIDFEIDAKALDILRNSIRWEEVKTISEAVSRVKFFSQNKNVEAWGNPLEFKEVVTISHVLPGSRYGHRIEGQTIAETWIKILHKIRKTGTIRNTEYGEWQELIDIMAIVTDEPSDFYFPEPNYLSIERQNLQNYIEQMLSDLSSQEGVEYTYGKRLRSWFKQDQIEQVIKKLTLDINSSRAVMSLWDVHDHEGNDNPPCLNHIWLRVVENELSLTATFRSNDMFSAWPANAMGLRALQQHILDNINQRASYSLKMGPLITVSQSAHIYSDCWEYADRLIDEQYAKICQKRDFNDPSGSFVITLQNNTIIVEHTTPGTGEIVNCYTGKSARKLYQQIASNCPSLQVEHAMYLGTELQKAEIALSNSQTYLYIQDQPLSILTKAIKPVG
;
A
#
# COMPACT_ATOMS: atom_id res chain seq x y z
N MET A 1 59.39 30.25 -25.42
CA MET A 1 57.93 29.99 -25.43
C MET A 1 57.74 28.50 -25.33
N THR A 2 57.46 28.02 -24.13
CA THR A 2 57.20 26.60 -23.84
C THR A 2 55.79 26.57 -23.29
N PHE A 3 54.88 25.96 -24.04
CA PHE A 3 53.48 25.83 -23.67
C PHE A 3 53.39 24.99 -22.39
N VAL A 4 52.90 25.60 -21.31
CA VAL A 4 52.49 24.90 -20.10
C VAL A 4 51.22 24.13 -20.44
N THR A 5 51.31 22.80 -20.42
CA THR A 5 50.17 21.89 -20.57
C THR A 5 49.18 22.14 -19.44
N GLY A 6 47.97 22.58 -19.78
CA GLY A 6 46.90 22.84 -18.80
C GLY A 6 46.47 21.56 -18.08
N GLU A 7 46.21 21.66 -16.78
CA GLU A 7 45.58 20.62 -15.98
C GLU A 7 44.22 20.25 -16.62
N HIS A 8 44.07 19.01 -17.09
CA HIS A 8 42.78 18.50 -17.55
C HIS A 8 41.85 18.28 -16.35
N THR A 9 41.02 19.26 -16.03
CA THR A 9 39.99 19.17 -14.98
C THR A 9 38.94 18.13 -15.39
N THR A 10 38.88 17.02 -14.64
CA THR A 10 37.89 15.95 -14.88
C THR A 10 36.63 16.24 -14.06
N TYR A 11 35.48 16.37 -14.73
CA TYR A 11 34.20 16.63 -14.09
C TYR A 11 33.46 15.32 -13.78
N TYR A 12 32.75 15.29 -12.65
CA TYR A 12 31.88 14.17 -12.32
C TYR A 12 30.66 14.12 -13.25
N LYS A 13 30.40 12.96 -13.85
CA LYS A 13 29.28 12.71 -14.76
C LYS A 13 28.17 11.92 -14.05
N PRO A 14 27.08 12.55 -13.58
CA PRO A 14 25.98 11.84 -12.93
C PRO A 14 25.09 11.15 -13.96
N ILE A 15 25.25 9.82 -14.11
CA ILE A 15 24.43 8.98 -15.00
C ILE A 15 23.05 8.72 -14.40
N CYS A 16 22.95 8.61 -13.06
CA CYS A 16 21.70 8.36 -12.34
C CYS A 16 21.38 9.49 -11.35
N LYS A 17 20.09 9.86 -11.26
CA LYS A 17 19.52 10.82 -10.28
C LYS A 17 20.22 12.19 -10.25
N SER A 18 20.59 12.74 -11.41
CA SER A 18 21.36 14.00 -11.53
C SER A 18 20.74 15.18 -10.76
N ASN A 19 19.41 15.31 -10.71
CA ASN A 19 18.71 16.35 -9.96
C ASN A 19 18.78 16.21 -8.43
N GLN A 20 19.32 15.11 -7.92
CA GLN A 20 19.47 14.84 -6.49
C GLN A 20 20.93 14.89 -6.02
N LEU A 21 21.87 15.20 -6.90
CA LEU A 21 23.31 15.21 -6.62
C LEU A 21 23.90 16.62 -6.70
N ILE A 22 24.94 16.86 -5.91
CA ILE A 22 25.73 18.09 -5.97
C ILE A 22 27.10 17.70 -6.50
N CYS A 23 27.44 18.15 -7.71
CA CYS A 23 28.63 17.69 -8.43
C CYS A 23 29.78 18.71 -8.31
N GLY A 24 30.99 18.21 -8.22
CA GLY A 24 32.25 18.94 -8.27
C GLY A 24 33.21 18.32 -9.29
N TYR A 25 34.50 18.57 -9.12
CA TYR A 25 35.56 18.11 -10.02
C TYR A 25 36.81 17.61 -9.26
N GLY A 26 36.64 17.26 -7.98
CA GLY A 26 37.64 16.51 -7.21
C GLY A 26 37.52 14.99 -7.42
N HIS A 27 38.20 14.22 -6.57
CA HIS A 27 38.29 12.74 -6.63
C HIS A 27 37.63 12.01 -5.45
N ILE A 28 36.79 12.71 -4.68
CA ILE A 28 36.15 12.20 -3.45
C ILE A 28 34.62 12.23 -3.58
N ALA A 29 33.95 11.09 -3.41
CA ALA A 29 32.50 11.04 -3.26
C ALA A 29 32.11 11.09 -1.78
N LEU A 30 31.22 12.00 -1.42
CA LEU A 30 30.70 12.15 -0.05
C LEU A 30 29.25 11.67 -0.01
N ILE A 31 29.01 10.57 0.69
CA ILE A 31 27.72 9.92 0.78
C ILE A 31 27.16 10.14 2.18
N THR A 32 25.94 10.66 2.27
CA THR A 32 25.23 10.88 3.54
C THR A 32 23.97 10.02 3.58
N GLY A 33 23.49 9.63 4.76
CA GLY A 33 22.16 9.02 4.88
C GLY A 33 21.02 10.03 4.69
N TRP A 34 20.14 10.14 5.69
CA TRP A 34 19.12 11.17 5.89
C TRP A 34 19.68 12.55 6.29
N THR A 35 20.95 12.65 6.70
CA THR A 35 21.61 13.95 6.92
C THR A 35 21.51 14.85 5.68
N VAL A 36 21.01 16.08 5.84
CA VAL A 36 20.75 17.01 4.72
C VAL A 36 22.06 17.46 4.06
N LYS A 37 22.31 17.04 2.81
CA LYS A 37 23.56 17.30 2.08
C LYS A 37 23.93 18.77 1.91
N GLN A 38 22.95 19.69 1.88
CA GLN A 38 23.20 21.13 1.78
C GLN A 38 23.97 21.69 2.98
N THR A 39 23.97 20.99 4.12
CA THR A 39 24.76 21.39 5.29
C THR A 39 26.26 21.24 5.06
N LEU A 40 26.70 20.23 4.30
CA LEU A 40 28.11 19.95 4.02
C LEU A 40 28.70 20.88 2.96
N VAL A 41 27.90 21.22 1.94
CA VAL A 41 28.32 22.10 0.83
C VAL A 41 28.77 23.48 1.31
N LYS A 42 28.19 23.98 2.41
CA LYS A 42 28.56 25.28 3.00
C LYS A 42 30.02 25.34 3.46
N HIS A 43 30.67 24.20 3.64
CA HIS A 43 32.02 24.09 4.20
C HIS A 43 33.08 23.56 3.21
N LEU A 44 32.67 23.23 1.99
CA LEU A 44 33.49 22.56 0.98
C LEU A 44 33.39 23.31 -0.36
N SER A 45 34.51 23.38 -1.08
CA SER A 45 34.61 23.94 -2.42
C SER A 45 34.49 22.84 -3.49
N PRO A 46 33.97 23.13 -4.70
CA PRO A 46 33.76 22.13 -5.75
C PRO A 46 35.01 21.37 -6.22
N LYS A 47 36.22 21.87 -5.94
CA LYS A 47 37.49 21.19 -6.23
C LYS A 47 37.85 20.10 -5.20
N GLU A 48 37.24 20.13 -4.02
CA GLU A 48 37.55 19.21 -2.92
C GLU A 48 36.75 17.91 -3.00
N PHE A 49 35.71 17.84 -3.82
CA PHE A 49 34.86 16.65 -3.98
C PHE A 49 34.43 16.44 -5.42
N ALA A 50 34.16 15.19 -5.77
CA ALA A 50 33.57 14.78 -7.04
C ALA A 50 32.03 14.89 -6.98
N VAL A 51 31.42 14.39 -5.90
CA VAL A 51 29.97 14.37 -5.72
C VAL A 51 29.58 14.36 -4.24
N ILE A 52 28.44 14.98 -3.92
CA ILE A 52 27.75 14.83 -2.64
C ILE A 52 26.32 14.34 -2.90
N GLY A 53 25.91 13.25 -2.25
CA GLY A 53 24.61 12.62 -2.44
C GLY A 53 24.04 11.99 -1.17
N ASN A 54 22.71 11.90 -1.12
CA ASN A 54 22.00 11.18 -0.06
C ASN A 54 21.74 9.73 -0.47
N LEU A 55 22.01 8.80 0.42
CA LEU A 55 21.73 7.37 0.32
C LEU A 55 20.67 7.01 1.37
N TYR A 56 19.40 7.19 1.00
CA TYR A 56 18.28 6.97 1.94
C TYR A 56 17.89 5.50 2.14
N SER A 57 18.21 4.65 1.16
CA SER A 57 17.72 3.27 1.12
C SER A 57 18.78 2.34 0.53
N PRO A 58 19.11 1.22 1.20
CA PRO A 58 20.06 0.23 0.69
C PRO A 58 19.54 -0.49 -0.56
N THR A 59 18.22 -0.70 -0.65
CA THR A 59 17.58 -1.45 -1.74
C THR A 59 17.31 -0.62 -2.99
N ARG A 60 17.28 0.71 -2.88
CA ARG A 60 16.97 1.61 -4.02
C ARG A 60 18.11 2.57 -4.38
N GLY A 61 18.98 2.88 -3.42
CA GLY A 61 20.01 3.92 -3.58
C GLY A 61 21.39 3.38 -3.95
N ILE A 62 21.70 2.12 -3.59
CA ILE A 62 23.04 1.56 -3.84
C ILE A 62 23.25 1.31 -5.35
N THR A 63 22.32 0.70 -6.09
CA THR A 63 22.52 0.52 -7.55
C THR A 63 22.80 1.84 -8.29
N PRO A 64 21.99 2.92 -8.14
CA PRO A 64 22.30 4.21 -8.76
C PRO A 64 23.66 4.78 -8.35
N LEU A 65 24.06 4.62 -7.08
CA LEU A 65 25.37 5.04 -6.60
C LEU A 65 26.50 4.26 -7.29
N ILE A 66 26.39 2.93 -7.36
CA ILE A 66 27.37 2.04 -7.99
C ILE A 66 27.52 2.36 -9.48
N ARG A 67 26.42 2.52 -10.23
CA ARG A 67 26.46 2.94 -11.64
C ARG A 67 27.20 4.26 -11.82
N ASN A 68 26.92 5.23 -10.95
CA ASN A 68 27.60 6.51 -10.97
C ASN A 68 29.11 6.37 -10.66
N LEU A 69 29.51 5.56 -9.69
CA LEU A 69 30.93 5.35 -9.37
C LEU A 69 31.67 4.63 -10.51
N LEU A 70 31.05 3.61 -11.11
CA LEU A 70 31.59 2.87 -12.26
C LEU A 70 31.82 3.77 -13.48
N ALA A 71 30.92 4.73 -13.71
CA ALA A 71 31.06 5.71 -14.78
C ALA A 71 32.11 6.80 -14.48
N ASN A 72 32.61 6.89 -13.24
CA ASN A 72 33.52 7.94 -12.78
C ASN A 72 34.77 7.36 -12.11
N PRO A 73 35.68 6.70 -12.84
CA PRO A 73 36.85 6.02 -12.28
C PRO A 73 37.93 6.96 -11.70
N HIS A 74 37.77 8.28 -11.87
CA HIS A 74 38.57 9.29 -11.18
C HIS A 74 38.17 9.44 -9.70
N VAL A 75 37.03 8.89 -9.27
CA VAL A 75 36.66 8.83 -7.84
C VAL A 75 37.48 7.75 -7.16
N ARG A 76 38.29 8.16 -6.18
CA ARG A 76 39.27 7.31 -5.49
C ARG A 76 38.97 7.11 -4.02
N PHE A 77 38.24 8.07 -3.44
CA PHE A 77 37.84 8.04 -2.04
C PHE A 77 36.31 8.15 -1.92
N VAL A 78 35.73 7.34 -1.05
CA VAL A 78 34.32 7.45 -0.67
C VAL A 78 34.26 7.71 0.84
N VAL A 79 33.77 8.88 1.24
CA VAL A 79 33.53 9.23 2.64
C VAL A 79 32.04 9.02 2.93
N ILE A 80 31.72 8.19 3.93
CA ILE A 80 30.35 7.79 4.26
C ILE A 80 29.98 8.35 5.62
N LEU A 81 29.09 9.35 5.63
CA LEU A 81 28.60 10.02 6.83
C LEU A 81 27.33 9.33 7.36
N ASN A 82 27.48 8.66 8.52
CA ASN A 82 26.41 8.01 9.26
C ASN A 82 26.24 8.68 10.63
N ALA A 83 25.65 9.88 10.65
CA ALA A 83 25.69 10.80 11.79
C ALA A 83 24.40 10.80 12.63
N THR A 84 23.25 10.67 11.99
CA THR A 84 21.94 10.79 12.64
C THR A 84 21.37 9.43 13.03
N GLN A 85 20.37 9.42 13.92
CA GLN A 85 19.69 8.18 14.24
C GLN A 85 18.88 7.67 13.03
N GLU A 86 18.37 8.59 12.20
CA GLU A 86 17.69 8.30 10.94
C GLU A 86 18.62 7.62 9.93
N ASP A 87 19.89 8.07 9.85
CA ASP A 87 20.93 7.41 9.03
C ASP A 87 21.09 5.93 9.45
N LYS A 88 21.23 5.69 10.76
CA LYS A 88 21.41 4.35 11.34
C LYS A 88 20.17 3.48 11.16
N ASN A 89 18.98 4.03 11.41
CA ASN A 89 17.72 3.31 11.29
C ASN A 89 17.46 2.83 9.85
N ALA A 90 17.91 3.61 8.84
CA ALA A 90 17.76 3.24 7.44
C ALA A 90 18.74 2.12 7.00
N GLY A 91 19.85 1.92 7.73
CA GLY A 91 20.87 0.91 7.45
C GLY A 91 21.60 1.07 6.10
N ALA A 92 21.34 2.15 5.36
CA ALA A 92 21.79 2.30 3.98
C ALA A 92 23.31 2.54 3.88
N CYS A 93 23.87 3.34 4.80
CA CYS A 93 25.30 3.58 4.91
C CYS A 93 26.05 2.30 5.33
N ASP A 94 25.52 1.57 6.30
CA ASP A 94 26.12 0.32 6.80
C ASP A 94 26.10 -0.78 5.73
N CYS A 95 24.99 -0.90 5.00
CA CYS A 95 24.90 -1.82 3.87
C CYS A 95 25.90 -1.49 2.75
N LEU A 96 26.12 -0.20 2.44
CA LEU A 96 27.15 0.20 1.48
C LEU A 96 28.57 -0.12 1.98
N LEU A 97 28.83 0.09 3.27
CA LEU A 97 30.11 -0.27 3.88
C LEU A 97 30.35 -1.79 3.78
N ASP A 98 29.32 -2.59 4.04
CA ASP A 98 29.38 -4.05 3.94
C ASP A 98 29.53 -4.54 2.49
N PHE A 99 29.01 -3.81 1.50
CA PHE A 99 29.35 -4.08 0.10
C PHE A 99 30.86 -3.98 -0.11
N PHE A 100 31.53 -2.96 0.41
CA PHE A 100 32.99 -2.88 0.29
C PHE A 100 33.70 -3.97 1.12
N ARG A 101 33.29 -4.18 2.39
CA ARG A 101 33.93 -5.10 3.35
C ARG A 101 33.74 -6.59 2.99
N ASN A 102 32.49 -6.99 2.79
CA ASN A 102 32.05 -8.39 2.77
C ASN A 102 31.60 -8.84 1.37
N GLY A 103 31.30 -7.90 0.48
CA GLY A 103 30.96 -8.16 -0.90
C GLY A 103 29.51 -8.52 -1.14
N PHE A 104 29.28 -9.31 -2.18
CA PHE A 104 27.98 -9.64 -2.69
C PHE A 104 27.94 -11.08 -3.20
N GLN A 105 26.75 -11.62 -3.33
CA GLN A 105 26.49 -12.96 -3.89
C GLN A 105 25.25 -12.94 -4.77
N GLU A 106 25.13 -13.92 -5.66
CA GLU A 106 23.91 -14.07 -6.46
C GLU A 106 22.72 -14.39 -5.54
N GLY A 107 21.59 -13.70 -5.74
CA GLY A 107 20.39 -13.88 -4.94
C GLY A 107 19.13 -13.35 -5.62
N LYS A 108 18.05 -13.21 -4.83
CA LYS A 108 16.77 -12.64 -5.27
C LYS A 108 16.38 -11.44 -4.41
N SER A 109 15.84 -10.39 -5.03
CA SER A 109 15.26 -9.23 -4.34
C SER A 109 13.98 -9.62 -3.58
N ASP A 110 13.44 -8.71 -2.78
CA ASP A 110 12.12 -8.90 -2.14
C ASP A 110 10.97 -9.09 -3.15
N THR A 111 11.19 -8.74 -4.43
CA THR A 111 10.24 -8.97 -5.53
C THR A 111 10.56 -10.22 -6.36
N GLY A 112 11.45 -11.09 -5.87
CA GLY A 112 11.84 -12.34 -6.53
C GLY A 112 12.80 -12.19 -7.71
N ARG A 113 13.26 -10.97 -8.02
CA ARG A 113 14.13 -10.70 -9.18
C ARG A 113 15.56 -11.11 -8.90
N LYS A 114 16.22 -11.67 -9.90
CA LYS A 114 17.65 -11.97 -9.83
C LYS A 114 18.43 -10.68 -9.58
N CYS A 115 19.31 -10.70 -8.58
CA CYS A 115 20.14 -9.55 -8.18
C CYS A 115 21.43 -10.02 -7.52
N TRP A 116 22.36 -9.10 -7.32
CA TRP A 116 23.49 -9.28 -6.42
C TRP A 116 23.07 -8.83 -5.02
N LEU A 117 22.92 -9.77 -4.10
CA LEU A 117 22.62 -9.49 -2.69
C LEU A 117 23.91 -9.09 -1.97
N ILE A 118 23.91 -7.93 -1.31
CA ILE A 118 25.05 -7.48 -0.51
C ILE A 118 25.12 -8.34 0.77
N ASN A 119 26.33 -8.78 1.12
CA ASN A 119 26.60 -9.57 2.33
C ASN A 119 26.56 -8.67 3.58
N SER A 120 25.35 -8.26 3.98
CA SER A 120 25.07 -7.38 5.11
C SER A 120 23.86 -7.87 5.91
N GLU A 121 23.78 -7.52 7.19
CA GLU A 121 22.57 -7.73 8.00
C GLU A 121 21.37 -6.94 7.42
N THR A 122 21.66 -5.77 6.84
CA THR A 122 20.65 -4.96 6.15
C THR A 122 20.55 -5.40 4.70
N LYS A 123 19.35 -5.81 4.27
CA LYS A 123 19.12 -6.18 2.86
C LYS A 123 19.41 -5.00 1.93
N GLY A 124 20.38 -5.19 1.05
CA GLY A 124 20.68 -4.30 -0.07
C GLY A 124 20.95 -5.12 -1.31
N TYR A 125 20.58 -4.58 -2.47
CA TYR A 125 20.68 -5.26 -3.74
C TYR A 125 21.41 -4.37 -4.74
N ILE A 126 22.13 -5.02 -5.64
CA ILE A 126 22.68 -4.41 -6.84
C ILE A 126 22.09 -5.15 -8.04
N ASP A 127 21.70 -4.40 -9.07
CA ASP A 127 21.01 -4.97 -10.23
C ASP A 127 21.92 -5.96 -10.98
N PHE A 128 21.36 -7.11 -11.39
CA PHE A 128 22.13 -8.25 -11.89
C PHE A 128 22.86 -8.00 -13.21
N GLU A 129 22.42 -7.01 -14.00
CA GLU A 129 23.08 -6.61 -15.24
C GLU A 129 24.42 -5.91 -15.04
N ILE A 130 24.72 -5.44 -13.82
CA ILE A 130 26.07 -4.96 -13.50
C ILE A 130 26.95 -6.19 -13.31
N ASP A 131 27.92 -6.35 -14.20
CA ASP A 131 28.80 -7.52 -14.20
C ASP A 131 29.55 -7.66 -12.87
N ALA A 132 29.60 -8.89 -12.33
CA ALA A 132 30.25 -9.17 -11.05
C ALA A 132 31.72 -8.73 -11.02
N LYS A 133 32.46 -8.87 -12.13
CA LYS A 133 33.86 -8.43 -12.19
C LYS A 133 33.96 -6.92 -12.11
N ALA A 134 33.03 -6.18 -12.71
CA ALA A 134 32.98 -4.72 -12.60
C ALA A 134 32.74 -4.29 -11.14
N LEU A 135 31.86 -4.98 -10.42
CA LEU A 135 31.62 -4.75 -8.99
C LEU A 135 32.86 -5.01 -8.15
N ASP A 136 33.56 -6.12 -8.39
CA ASP A 136 34.79 -6.44 -7.65
C ASP A 136 35.95 -5.48 -7.99
N ILE A 137 36.09 -5.05 -9.24
CA ILE A 137 37.06 -4.00 -9.62
C ILE A 137 36.77 -2.71 -8.84
N LEU A 138 35.50 -2.28 -8.80
CA LEU A 138 35.10 -1.07 -8.09
C LEU A 138 35.45 -1.17 -6.59
N ARG A 139 35.06 -2.28 -5.95
CA ARG A 139 35.28 -2.51 -4.52
C ARG A 139 36.75 -2.46 -4.14
N ASN A 140 37.60 -3.08 -4.95
CA ASN A 140 39.03 -3.17 -4.69
C ASN A 140 39.80 -1.89 -5.06
N SER A 141 39.21 -1.03 -5.89
CA SER A 141 39.87 0.19 -6.39
C SER A 141 39.60 1.44 -5.57
N ILE A 142 38.46 1.48 -4.86
CA ILE A 142 38.05 2.64 -4.06
C ILE A 142 38.49 2.47 -2.61
N ARG A 143 39.14 3.51 -2.07
CA ARG A 143 39.34 3.64 -0.63
C ARG A 143 38.08 4.24 -0.02
N TRP A 144 37.61 3.70 1.09
CA TRP A 144 36.41 4.21 1.75
C TRP A 144 36.70 4.47 3.23
N GLU A 145 36.01 5.46 3.80
CA GLU A 145 36.10 5.78 5.23
C GLU A 145 34.71 6.14 5.77
N GLU A 146 34.35 5.53 6.89
CA GLU A 146 33.14 5.87 7.63
C GLU A 146 33.44 7.01 8.61
N VAL A 147 32.52 7.99 8.68
CA VAL A 147 32.61 9.13 9.60
C VAL A 147 31.27 9.34 10.30
N LYS A 148 31.30 9.86 11.53
CA LYS A 148 30.10 9.97 12.39
C LYS A 148 29.62 11.39 12.60
N THR A 149 30.37 12.40 12.15
CA THR A 149 29.97 13.82 12.29
C THR A 149 30.26 14.62 11.03
N ILE A 150 29.51 15.71 10.84
CA ILE A 150 29.71 16.66 9.72
C ILE A 150 31.14 17.23 9.74
N SER A 151 31.65 17.58 10.92
CA SER A 151 33.01 18.14 11.07
C SER A 151 34.08 17.14 10.64
N GLU A 152 33.90 15.87 11.00
CA GLU A 152 34.80 14.79 10.60
C GLU A 152 34.76 14.56 9.09
N ALA A 153 33.56 14.51 8.50
CA ALA A 153 33.37 14.39 7.05
C ALA A 153 34.11 15.52 6.30
N VAL A 154 33.92 16.78 6.71
CA VAL A 154 34.60 17.93 6.11
C VAL A 154 36.12 17.81 6.24
N SER A 155 36.60 17.41 7.41
CA SER A 155 38.04 17.27 7.69
C SER A 155 38.67 16.17 6.81
N ARG A 156 37.99 15.03 6.65
CA ARG A 156 38.46 13.92 5.80
C ARG A 156 38.46 14.27 4.33
N VAL A 157 37.43 14.94 3.83
CA VAL A 157 37.39 15.43 2.45
C VAL A 157 38.57 16.38 2.17
N LYS A 158 38.83 17.34 3.08
CA LYS A 158 39.97 18.27 2.97
C LYS A 158 41.32 17.59 3.05
N PHE A 159 41.44 16.53 3.85
CA PHE A 159 42.66 15.74 3.94
C PHE A 159 42.91 14.99 2.62
N PHE A 160 41.92 14.27 2.11
CA PHE A 160 42.06 13.50 0.88
C PHE A 160 42.25 14.38 -0.37
N SER A 161 41.71 15.61 -0.37
CA SER A 161 41.81 16.54 -1.51
C SER A 161 43.24 17.06 -1.72
N GLN A 162 44.11 16.96 -0.73
CA GLN A 162 45.53 17.36 -0.84
C GLN A 162 46.34 16.42 -1.73
N ASN A 163 45.84 15.21 -2.01
CA ASN A 163 46.48 14.25 -2.91
C ASN A 163 46.33 14.71 -4.38
N LYS A 164 47.39 15.30 -4.94
CA LYS A 164 47.37 15.90 -6.30
C LYS A 164 47.56 14.90 -7.44
N ASN A 165 48.19 13.76 -7.19
CA ASN A 165 48.46 12.73 -8.21
C ASN A 165 47.64 11.48 -7.92
N VAL A 166 46.36 11.47 -8.32
CA VAL A 166 45.53 10.28 -8.19
C VAL A 166 45.02 9.86 -9.56
N GLU A 167 45.63 8.81 -10.10
CA GLU A 167 45.23 8.23 -11.38
C GLU A 167 43.89 7.49 -11.24
N ALA A 168 43.08 7.55 -12.31
CA ALA A 168 41.85 6.79 -12.40
C ALA A 168 42.15 5.29 -12.29
N TRP A 169 41.29 4.54 -11.61
CA TRP A 169 41.48 3.08 -11.44
C TRP A 169 41.10 2.25 -12.67
N GLY A 170 40.57 2.88 -13.73
CA GLY A 170 40.16 2.19 -14.95
C GLY A 170 39.47 3.13 -15.94
N ASN A 171 38.85 2.53 -16.96
CA ASN A 171 38.01 3.24 -17.92
C ASN A 171 36.56 3.34 -17.41
N PRO A 172 35.82 4.41 -17.75
CA PRO A 172 34.41 4.53 -17.40
C PRO A 172 33.59 3.33 -17.88
N LEU A 173 32.78 2.77 -16.99
CA LEU A 173 31.84 1.70 -17.29
C LEU A 173 30.41 2.20 -17.09
N GLU A 174 29.59 2.11 -18.13
CA GLU A 174 28.18 2.53 -18.10
C GLU A 174 27.25 1.31 -18.22
N PHE A 175 26.38 1.16 -17.23
CA PHE A 175 25.32 0.15 -17.22
C PHE A 175 23.97 0.87 -17.25
N LYS A 176 23.10 0.51 -18.19
CA LYS A 176 21.76 1.12 -18.32
C LYS A 176 20.89 0.69 -17.14
N GLU A 177 20.06 1.62 -16.65
CA GLU A 177 19.05 1.32 -15.64
C GLU A 177 17.94 0.47 -16.26
N VAL A 178 17.79 -0.77 -15.79
CA VAL A 178 16.63 -1.58 -16.13
C VAL A 178 15.47 -1.10 -15.27
N VAL A 179 14.53 -0.37 -15.89
CA VAL A 179 13.30 0.04 -15.22
C VAL A 179 12.40 -1.18 -15.10
N THR A 180 12.51 -1.89 -13.98
CA THR A 180 11.71 -3.08 -13.77
C THR A 180 10.44 -2.73 -13.01
N ILE A 181 9.31 -2.68 -13.72
CA ILE A 181 7.98 -2.39 -13.15
C ILE A 181 7.56 -3.62 -12.33
N SER A 182 7.38 -3.45 -11.01
CA SER A 182 6.71 -4.48 -10.20
C SER A 182 5.25 -4.08 -10.13
N HIS A 183 4.36 -5.02 -10.47
CA HIS A 183 2.92 -4.80 -10.42
C HIS A 183 2.38 -4.92 -8.98
N VAL A 184 3.19 -5.46 -8.05
CA VAL A 184 2.87 -5.56 -6.63
C VAL A 184 3.50 -4.41 -5.86
N LEU A 185 2.64 -3.64 -5.21
CA LEU A 185 2.94 -2.53 -4.32
C LEU A 185 3.10 -3.01 -2.86
N PRO A 186 3.88 -2.30 -2.03
CA PRO A 186 3.91 -2.55 -0.60
C PRO A 186 2.52 -2.37 0.04
N GLY A 187 2.19 -3.23 1.01
CA GLY A 187 0.95 -3.13 1.78
C GLY A 187 0.99 -3.95 3.07
N SER A 188 0.00 -3.78 3.93
CA SER A 188 -0.21 -4.67 5.09
C SER A 188 -0.47 -6.10 4.58
N ARG A 189 -0.07 -7.11 5.36
CA ARG A 189 -0.35 -8.51 5.04
C ARG A 189 -1.66 -8.98 5.66
N TYR A 190 -1.96 -8.50 6.85
CA TYR A 190 -3.05 -8.95 7.72
C TYR A 190 -4.09 -7.85 7.88
N GLY A 191 -5.36 -8.25 7.98
CA GLY A 191 -6.46 -7.38 8.36
C GLY A 191 -6.78 -6.33 7.29
N HIS A 192 -7.75 -6.62 6.44
CA HIS A 192 -8.17 -5.71 5.37
C HIS A 192 -9.66 -5.51 5.41
N ARG A 193 -10.11 -4.26 5.43
CA ARG A 193 -11.53 -3.93 5.31
C ARG A 193 -11.81 -3.44 3.90
N ILE A 194 -12.73 -4.10 3.21
CA ILE A 194 -13.16 -3.75 1.85
C ILE A 194 -14.68 -3.64 1.88
N GLU A 195 -15.22 -2.55 1.37
CA GLU A 195 -16.66 -2.28 1.39
C GLU A 195 -17.13 -1.84 0.01
N GLY A 196 -18.31 -2.31 -0.39
CA GLY A 196 -19.02 -1.87 -1.59
C GLY A 196 -20.53 -2.06 -1.44
N GLN A 197 -21.30 -1.41 -2.31
CA GLN A 197 -22.76 -1.51 -2.26
C GLN A 197 -23.20 -2.91 -2.70
N THR A 198 -22.69 -3.35 -3.86
CA THR A 198 -23.02 -4.65 -4.44
C THR A 198 -21.89 -5.66 -4.31
N ILE A 199 -22.22 -6.94 -4.47
CA ILE A 199 -21.28 -8.07 -4.59
C ILE A 199 -20.33 -7.81 -5.75
N ALA A 200 -20.85 -7.36 -6.91
CA ALA A 200 -20.03 -7.09 -8.08
C ALA A 200 -19.00 -5.97 -7.84
N GLU A 201 -19.42 -4.87 -7.22
CA GLU A 201 -18.52 -3.76 -6.88
C GLU A 201 -17.47 -4.20 -5.84
N THR A 202 -17.92 -4.87 -4.78
CA THR A 202 -17.06 -5.35 -3.69
C THR A 202 -16.02 -6.34 -4.22
N TRP A 203 -16.43 -7.23 -5.13
CA TRP A 203 -15.55 -8.20 -5.77
C TRP A 203 -14.41 -7.52 -6.54
N ILE A 204 -14.70 -6.52 -7.37
CA ILE A 204 -13.66 -5.77 -8.10
C ILE A 204 -12.69 -5.07 -7.12
N LYS A 205 -13.20 -4.52 -6.01
CA LYS A 205 -12.35 -3.93 -4.96
C LYS A 205 -11.46 -4.98 -4.28
N ILE A 206 -11.96 -6.20 -4.02
CA ILE A 206 -11.18 -7.34 -3.51
C ILE A 206 -10.05 -7.69 -4.49
N LEU A 207 -10.39 -7.91 -5.76
CA LEU A 207 -9.42 -8.26 -6.80
C LEU A 207 -8.31 -7.21 -6.89
N HIS A 208 -8.69 -5.92 -6.94
CA HIS A 208 -7.73 -4.82 -6.96
C HIS A 208 -6.80 -4.85 -5.74
N LYS A 209 -7.35 -5.03 -4.53
CA LYS A 209 -6.56 -5.04 -3.30
C LYS A 209 -5.55 -6.19 -3.26
N ILE A 210 -5.97 -7.41 -3.62
CA ILE A 210 -5.10 -8.59 -3.68
C ILE A 210 -4.06 -8.41 -4.78
N ARG A 211 -4.43 -8.05 -6.01
CA ARG A 211 -3.48 -7.87 -7.11
C ARG A 211 -2.44 -6.80 -6.84
N LYS A 212 -2.84 -5.67 -6.26
CA LYS A 212 -1.92 -4.58 -5.95
C LYS A 212 -1.02 -4.85 -4.76
N THR A 213 -1.44 -5.56 -3.71
CA THR A 213 -0.66 -5.64 -2.45
C THR A 213 -0.46 -7.04 -1.87
N GLY A 214 -1.09 -8.05 -2.46
CA GLY A 214 -1.03 -9.43 -2.01
C GLY A 214 0.35 -10.05 -2.16
N THR A 215 0.67 -10.95 -1.24
CA THR A 215 1.93 -11.70 -1.25
C THR A 215 1.81 -12.87 -2.22
N ILE A 216 2.76 -12.99 -3.14
CA ILE A 216 2.85 -14.15 -4.05
C ILE A 216 3.43 -15.33 -3.27
N ARG A 217 2.77 -16.50 -3.32
CA ARG A 217 3.20 -17.73 -2.64
C ARG A 217 3.13 -18.92 -3.58
N ASN A 218 4.08 -19.83 -3.42
CA ASN A 218 4.04 -21.15 -4.04
C ASN A 218 3.26 -22.11 -3.13
N THR A 219 2.32 -22.85 -3.70
CA THR A 219 1.52 -23.88 -3.03
C THR A 219 1.58 -25.18 -3.81
N GLU A 220 0.96 -26.23 -3.27
CA GLU A 220 0.80 -27.52 -3.97
C GLU A 220 -0.06 -27.41 -5.23
N TYR A 221 -0.88 -26.36 -5.35
CA TYR A 221 -1.77 -26.08 -6.49
C TYR A 221 -1.17 -25.06 -7.48
N GLY A 222 0.12 -24.70 -7.32
CA GLY A 222 0.81 -23.71 -8.15
C GLY A 222 1.07 -22.40 -7.43
N GLU A 223 1.22 -21.31 -8.17
CA GLU A 223 1.43 -19.99 -7.58
C GLU A 223 0.08 -19.27 -7.38
N TRP A 224 -0.10 -18.62 -6.24
CA TRP A 224 -1.22 -17.73 -5.99
C TRP A 224 -0.78 -16.42 -5.33
N GLN A 225 -1.64 -15.41 -5.37
CA GLN A 225 -1.42 -14.15 -4.67
C GLN A 225 -2.47 -13.99 -3.57
N GLU A 226 -2.02 -13.68 -2.35
CA GLU A 226 -2.83 -13.81 -1.14
C GLU A 226 -2.74 -12.59 -0.22
N LEU A 227 -3.85 -12.29 0.45
CA LEU A 227 -3.90 -11.45 1.65
C LEU A 227 -4.59 -12.20 2.79
N ILE A 228 -4.19 -11.89 4.02
CA ILE A 228 -4.68 -12.58 5.21
C ILE A 228 -5.75 -11.73 5.91
N ASP A 229 -6.85 -12.38 6.29
CA ASP A 229 -7.99 -11.77 6.99
C ASP A 229 -8.60 -10.58 6.23
N ILE A 230 -9.11 -10.83 5.01
CA ILE A 230 -9.96 -9.86 4.29
C ILE A 230 -11.38 -9.92 4.86
N MET A 231 -11.84 -8.82 5.43
CA MET A 231 -13.23 -8.51 5.73
C MET A 231 -13.85 -7.75 4.55
N ALA A 232 -14.67 -8.43 3.76
CA ALA A 232 -15.46 -7.82 2.70
C ALA A 232 -16.90 -7.57 3.17
N ILE A 233 -17.40 -6.35 2.96
CA ILE A 233 -18.70 -5.86 3.45
C ILE A 233 -19.54 -5.42 2.24
N VAL A 234 -20.70 -6.03 2.07
CA VAL A 234 -21.69 -5.69 1.04
C VAL A 234 -22.89 -5.04 1.71
N THR A 235 -23.17 -3.78 1.41
CA THR A 235 -24.13 -2.96 2.16
C THR A 235 -25.51 -2.86 1.51
N ASP A 236 -25.62 -2.89 0.19
CA ASP A 236 -26.86 -2.60 -0.56
C ASP A 236 -26.97 -3.47 -1.83
N GLU A 237 -27.05 -4.79 -1.64
CA GLU A 237 -27.27 -5.73 -2.74
C GLU A 237 -28.77 -5.85 -3.02
N PRO A 238 -29.23 -5.64 -4.27
CA PRO A 238 -30.65 -5.78 -4.60
C PRO A 238 -31.14 -7.23 -4.44
N SER A 239 -32.43 -7.40 -4.16
CA SER A 239 -33.03 -8.71 -3.87
C SER A 239 -32.93 -9.73 -5.01
N ASP A 240 -32.85 -9.26 -6.26
CA ASP A 240 -32.73 -10.08 -7.48
C ASP A 240 -31.28 -10.17 -8.00
N PHE A 241 -30.33 -9.69 -7.21
CA PHE A 241 -28.90 -9.60 -7.47
C PHE A 241 -28.54 -8.70 -8.66
N TYR A 242 -27.57 -7.81 -8.42
CA TYR A 242 -27.00 -6.98 -9.45
C TYR A 242 -26.06 -7.82 -10.33
N PHE A 243 -26.42 -7.97 -11.61
CA PHE A 243 -25.54 -8.53 -12.63
C PHE A 243 -25.11 -7.39 -13.58
N PRO A 244 -23.80 -7.20 -13.78
CA PRO A 244 -23.30 -6.24 -14.76
C PRO A 244 -23.66 -6.62 -16.19
N GLU A 245 -23.68 -5.63 -17.10
CA GLU A 245 -23.88 -5.83 -18.54
C GLU A 245 -22.69 -5.24 -19.33
N PRO A 246 -21.88 -6.07 -20.02
CA PRO A 246 -21.93 -7.54 -20.04
C PRO A 246 -21.55 -8.15 -18.67
N ASN A 247 -22.05 -9.36 -18.40
CA ASN A 247 -21.74 -10.09 -17.16
C ASN A 247 -20.25 -10.40 -17.09
N TYR A 248 -19.58 -9.81 -16.11
CA TYR A 248 -18.17 -10.07 -15.83
C TYR A 248 -17.95 -10.91 -14.56
N LEU A 249 -19.02 -11.31 -13.87
CA LEU A 249 -18.94 -12.18 -12.68
C LEU A 249 -18.51 -13.59 -13.07
N SER A 250 -17.90 -14.31 -12.13
CA SER A 250 -17.50 -15.72 -12.32
C SER A 250 -18.69 -16.69 -12.37
N ILE A 251 -19.92 -16.21 -12.12
CA ILE A 251 -21.14 -16.99 -12.14
C ILE A 251 -22.14 -16.41 -13.15
N GLU A 252 -22.80 -17.30 -13.89
CA GLU A 252 -23.89 -16.93 -14.79
C GLU A 252 -25.23 -16.90 -14.06
N ARG A 253 -26.10 -15.95 -14.43
CA ARG A 253 -27.43 -15.78 -13.80
C ARG A 253 -28.26 -17.08 -13.83
N GLN A 254 -28.17 -17.85 -14.91
CA GLN A 254 -28.88 -19.12 -15.06
C GLN A 254 -28.41 -20.21 -14.08
N ASN A 255 -27.16 -20.14 -13.60
CA ASN A 255 -26.58 -21.12 -12.67
C ASN A 255 -26.77 -20.72 -11.21
N LEU A 256 -27.13 -19.46 -10.93
CA LEU A 256 -27.25 -18.92 -9.59
C LEU A 256 -28.28 -19.67 -8.75
N GLN A 257 -29.45 -20.00 -9.34
CA GLN A 257 -30.51 -20.69 -8.61
C GLN A 257 -30.05 -22.04 -8.07
N ASN A 258 -29.37 -22.84 -8.90
CA ASN A 258 -28.79 -24.12 -8.49
C ASN A 258 -27.78 -23.95 -7.35
N TYR A 259 -26.98 -22.88 -7.39
CA TYR A 259 -26.01 -22.60 -6.34
C TYR A 259 -26.68 -22.19 -5.03
N ILE A 260 -27.72 -21.35 -5.08
CA ILE A 260 -28.53 -20.98 -3.91
C ILE A 260 -29.15 -22.23 -3.28
N GLU A 261 -29.65 -23.17 -4.07
CA GLU A 261 -30.19 -24.43 -3.57
C GLU A 261 -29.14 -25.27 -2.84
N GLN A 262 -27.89 -25.31 -3.32
CA GLN A 262 -26.79 -25.99 -2.61
C GLN A 262 -26.42 -25.33 -1.28
N MET A 263 -26.65 -24.02 -1.13
CA MET A 263 -26.45 -23.29 0.13
C MET A 263 -27.60 -23.50 1.12
N LEU A 264 -28.84 -23.53 0.62
CA LEU A 264 -30.05 -23.53 1.45
C LEU A 264 -30.60 -24.91 1.77
N SER A 265 -30.42 -25.89 0.89
CA SER A 265 -31.14 -27.17 0.95
C SER A 265 -30.24 -28.31 1.41
N ASP A 266 -30.86 -29.31 2.05
CA ASP A 266 -30.20 -30.57 2.39
C ASP A 266 -30.17 -31.49 1.17
N LEU A 267 -29.29 -31.18 0.22
CA LEU A 267 -29.11 -31.97 -1.00
C LEU A 267 -28.17 -33.16 -0.73
N SER A 268 -28.55 -34.33 -1.22
CA SER A 268 -27.67 -35.51 -1.21
C SER A 268 -26.45 -35.24 -2.10
N SER A 269 -25.27 -35.63 -1.62
CA SER A 269 -24.03 -35.63 -2.40
C SER A 269 -24.22 -36.42 -3.69
N GLN A 270 -24.02 -35.78 -4.84
CA GLN A 270 -23.83 -36.48 -6.11
C GLN A 270 -22.51 -37.25 -6.07
N GLU A 271 -22.34 -38.30 -6.89
CA GLU A 271 -21.05 -38.97 -7.06
C GLU A 271 -19.96 -37.92 -7.37
N GLY A 272 -18.93 -37.84 -6.53
CA GLY A 272 -17.82 -36.88 -6.67
C GLY A 272 -17.95 -35.55 -5.92
N VAL A 273 -19.07 -35.28 -5.22
CA VAL A 273 -19.21 -34.09 -4.34
C VAL A 273 -19.16 -34.53 -2.88
N GLU A 274 -18.05 -34.27 -2.18
CA GLU A 274 -17.84 -34.72 -0.80
C GLU A 274 -18.87 -34.11 0.20
N TYR A 275 -19.29 -32.85 0.00
CA TYR A 275 -20.31 -32.18 0.82
C TYR A 275 -20.92 -30.95 0.11
N THR A 276 -22.08 -30.50 0.60
CA THR A 276 -22.68 -29.19 0.29
C THR A 276 -22.80 -28.35 1.55
N TYR A 277 -22.80 -27.02 1.42
CA TYR A 277 -22.97 -26.13 2.58
C TYR A 277 -24.34 -26.32 3.24
N GLY A 278 -25.42 -26.47 2.45
CA GLY A 278 -26.76 -26.71 2.98
C GLY A 278 -26.86 -27.98 3.83
N LYS A 279 -26.23 -29.09 3.40
CA LYS A 279 -26.15 -30.33 4.21
C LYS A 279 -25.42 -30.12 5.53
N ARG A 280 -24.30 -29.39 5.53
CA ARG A 280 -23.54 -29.02 6.74
C ARG A 280 -24.39 -28.20 7.71
N LEU A 281 -25.18 -27.26 7.17
CA LEU A 281 -26.03 -26.37 7.97
C LEU A 281 -27.30 -27.05 8.50
N ARG A 282 -27.87 -28.04 7.80
CA ARG A 282 -29.17 -28.63 8.14
C ARG A 282 -29.14 -29.98 8.84
N SER A 283 -28.32 -30.91 8.39
CA SER A 283 -28.45 -32.32 8.82
C SER A 283 -27.15 -32.96 9.27
N TRP A 284 -25.98 -32.45 8.85
CA TRP A 284 -24.67 -33.03 9.17
C TRP A 284 -24.45 -33.25 10.66
N PHE A 285 -24.69 -32.22 11.47
CA PHE A 285 -24.57 -32.29 12.94
C PHE A 285 -25.83 -32.82 13.63
N LYS A 286 -26.73 -33.47 12.87
CA LYS A 286 -28.03 -33.99 13.33
C LYS A 286 -28.96 -32.90 13.89
N GLN A 287 -28.72 -31.66 13.49
CA GLN A 287 -29.42 -30.46 13.95
C GLN A 287 -29.52 -29.46 12.79
N ASP A 288 -30.72 -28.90 12.59
CA ASP A 288 -30.91 -27.80 11.64
C ASP A 288 -30.48 -26.48 12.29
N GLN A 289 -29.26 -26.06 11.99
CA GLN A 289 -28.65 -24.87 12.58
C GLN A 289 -29.32 -23.59 12.07
N ILE A 290 -29.89 -23.60 10.85
CA ILE A 290 -30.62 -22.46 10.27
C ILE A 290 -31.90 -22.23 11.08
N GLU A 291 -32.68 -23.28 11.32
CA GLU A 291 -33.90 -23.20 12.13
C GLU A 291 -33.59 -22.85 13.61
N GLN A 292 -32.47 -23.35 14.16
CA GLN A 292 -32.01 -22.96 15.50
C GLN A 292 -31.75 -21.44 15.60
N VAL A 293 -31.06 -20.86 14.61
CA VAL A 293 -30.81 -19.41 14.55
C VAL A 293 -32.12 -18.62 14.43
N ILE A 294 -33.02 -19.03 13.53
CA ILE A 294 -34.33 -18.37 13.34
C ILE A 294 -35.10 -18.34 14.66
N LYS A 295 -35.24 -19.49 15.33
CA LYS A 295 -35.90 -19.57 16.64
C LYS A 295 -35.20 -18.70 17.68
N LYS A 296 -33.85 -18.72 17.71
CA LYS A 296 -33.08 -17.98 18.70
C LYS A 296 -33.28 -16.48 18.58
N LEU A 297 -33.20 -15.93 17.36
CA LEU A 297 -33.40 -14.50 17.13
C LEU A 297 -34.87 -14.11 17.33
N THR A 298 -35.83 -14.92 16.87
CA THR A 298 -37.27 -14.68 17.10
C THR A 298 -37.59 -14.50 18.59
N LEU A 299 -36.99 -15.34 19.46
CA LEU A 299 -37.17 -15.28 20.91
C LEU A 299 -36.34 -14.17 21.59
N ASP A 300 -35.15 -13.89 21.06
CA ASP A 300 -34.15 -13.00 21.66
C ASP A 300 -33.36 -12.26 20.57
N ILE A 301 -33.91 -11.11 20.15
CA ILE A 301 -33.36 -10.23 19.11
C ILE A 301 -31.90 -9.80 19.41
N ASN A 302 -31.52 -9.73 20.67
CA ASN A 302 -30.20 -9.26 21.12
C ASN A 302 -29.19 -10.40 21.35
N SER A 303 -29.57 -11.64 21.04
CA SER A 303 -28.73 -12.81 21.21
C SER A 303 -27.36 -12.64 20.54
N SER A 304 -26.30 -12.96 21.28
CA SER A 304 -24.94 -13.14 20.73
C SER A 304 -24.63 -14.59 20.32
N ARG A 305 -25.63 -15.48 20.41
CA ARG A 305 -25.49 -16.94 20.22
C ARG A 305 -26.14 -17.46 18.93
N ALA A 306 -26.48 -16.57 18.00
CA ALA A 306 -27.02 -16.94 16.69
C ALA A 306 -25.87 -17.33 15.75
N VAL A 307 -25.36 -18.54 15.92
CA VAL A 307 -24.17 -19.06 15.22
C VAL A 307 -24.45 -20.39 14.53
N MET A 308 -23.72 -20.68 13.45
CA MET A 308 -23.72 -21.96 12.74
C MET A 308 -22.27 -22.38 12.44
N SER A 309 -21.96 -23.65 12.64
CA SER A 309 -20.65 -24.25 12.31
C SER A 309 -20.79 -25.16 11.10
N LEU A 310 -19.82 -25.10 10.19
CA LEU A 310 -19.70 -26.03 9.07
C LEU A 310 -18.47 -26.93 9.24
N TRP A 311 -17.49 -26.50 10.03
CA TRP A 311 -16.30 -27.29 10.33
C TRP A 311 -16.63 -28.43 11.29
N ASP A 312 -16.29 -29.66 10.90
CA ASP A 312 -16.30 -30.83 11.77
C ASP A 312 -14.87 -31.16 12.18
N VAL A 313 -14.65 -31.56 13.43
CA VAL A 313 -13.31 -31.94 13.91
C VAL A 313 -12.73 -33.10 13.09
N HIS A 314 -13.59 -34.00 12.61
CA HIS A 314 -13.21 -35.12 11.75
C HIS A 314 -12.71 -34.71 10.36
N ASP A 315 -12.94 -33.45 9.95
CA ASP A 315 -12.41 -32.94 8.68
C ASP A 315 -10.86 -32.89 8.65
N HIS A 316 -10.19 -33.03 9.80
CA HIS A 316 -8.72 -33.16 9.88
C HIS A 316 -8.21 -34.56 9.55
N GLU A 317 -9.07 -35.58 9.59
CA GLU A 317 -8.66 -36.99 9.68
C GLU A 317 -8.58 -37.71 8.32
N GLY A 318 -8.89 -37.03 7.20
CA GLY A 318 -8.74 -37.62 5.85
C GLY A 318 -9.75 -37.20 4.78
N ASN A 319 -10.28 -35.98 4.82
CA ASN A 319 -10.98 -35.41 3.66
C ASN A 319 -9.96 -34.68 2.78
N ASP A 320 -9.91 -35.02 1.48
CA ASP A 320 -9.04 -34.34 0.53
C ASP A 320 -9.50 -32.87 0.31
N ASN A 321 -10.75 -32.52 0.62
CA ASN A 321 -11.27 -31.15 0.49
C ASN A 321 -12.22 -30.73 1.63
N PRO A 322 -11.75 -30.35 2.83
CA PRO A 322 -12.65 -29.92 3.91
C PRO A 322 -13.35 -28.57 3.60
N PRO A 323 -14.45 -28.19 4.30
CA PRO A 323 -15.20 -26.98 4.01
C PRO A 323 -14.36 -25.70 4.04
N CYS A 324 -14.46 -24.88 2.99
CA CYS A 324 -13.83 -23.56 2.92
C CYS A 324 -14.53 -22.56 3.86
N LEU A 325 -15.86 -22.53 3.83
CA LEU A 325 -16.71 -21.81 4.78
C LEU A 325 -16.78 -22.60 6.10
N ASN A 326 -16.46 -21.98 7.23
CA ASN A 326 -16.35 -22.69 8.51
C ASN A 326 -17.38 -22.24 9.54
N HIS A 327 -17.70 -20.95 9.57
CA HIS A 327 -18.54 -20.38 10.61
C HIS A 327 -19.43 -19.27 10.05
N ILE A 328 -20.66 -19.19 10.52
CA ILE A 328 -21.60 -18.11 10.24
C ILE A 328 -22.13 -17.56 11.56
N TRP A 329 -22.13 -16.24 11.71
CA TRP A 329 -22.69 -15.52 12.84
C TRP A 329 -23.69 -14.47 12.36
N LEU A 330 -24.85 -14.40 13.00
CA LEU A 330 -25.88 -13.40 12.71
C LEU A 330 -26.09 -12.47 13.89
N ARG A 331 -26.31 -11.19 13.60
CA ARG A 331 -26.52 -10.16 14.60
C ARG A 331 -27.53 -9.13 14.13
N VAL A 332 -28.45 -8.75 15.03
CA VAL A 332 -29.32 -7.59 14.82
C VAL A 332 -28.71 -6.36 15.48
N VAL A 333 -28.57 -5.28 14.71
CA VAL A 333 -28.14 -3.95 15.17
C VAL A 333 -29.07 -2.94 14.50
N GLU A 334 -29.68 -2.03 15.28
CA GLU A 334 -30.59 -1.00 14.74
C GLU A 334 -31.70 -1.55 13.81
N ASN A 335 -32.26 -2.72 14.17
CA ASN A 335 -33.25 -3.47 13.39
C ASN A 335 -32.78 -4.02 12.03
N GLU A 336 -31.47 -4.04 11.78
CA GLU A 336 -30.88 -4.67 10.60
C GLU A 336 -30.27 -6.02 10.96
N LEU A 337 -30.63 -7.07 10.20
CA LEU A 337 -30.03 -8.39 10.34
C LEU A 337 -28.75 -8.48 9.51
N SER A 338 -27.60 -8.47 10.17
CA SER A 338 -26.30 -8.71 9.55
C SER A 338 -25.91 -10.20 9.57
N LEU A 339 -25.15 -10.64 8.56
CA LEU A 339 -24.55 -11.98 8.49
C LEU A 339 -23.04 -11.86 8.31
N THR A 340 -22.26 -12.51 9.18
CA THR A 340 -20.81 -12.66 9.05
C THR A 340 -20.44 -14.10 8.79
N ALA A 341 -19.78 -14.38 7.66
CA ALA A 341 -19.29 -15.70 7.27
C ALA A 341 -17.77 -15.76 7.30
N THR A 342 -17.18 -16.76 7.96
CA THR A 342 -15.73 -16.95 8.04
C THR A 342 -15.28 -18.10 7.15
N PHE A 343 -14.35 -17.80 6.23
CA PHE A 343 -13.70 -18.75 5.35
C PHE A 343 -12.24 -18.94 5.76
N ARG A 344 -11.81 -20.20 5.95
CA ARG A 344 -10.38 -20.50 6.19
C ARG A 344 -9.52 -20.30 4.93
N SER A 345 -10.12 -20.55 3.77
CA SER A 345 -9.51 -20.48 2.45
C SER A 345 -10.59 -20.08 1.44
N ASN A 346 -10.32 -19.08 0.61
CA ASN A 346 -11.32 -18.51 -0.29
C ASN A 346 -10.69 -18.10 -1.62
N ASP A 347 -11.07 -18.82 -2.69
CA ASP A 347 -10.78 -18.40 -4.06
C ASP A 347 -11.61 -17.15 -4.38
N MET A 348 -10.90 -16.02 -4.37
CA MET A 348 -11.49 -14.71 -4.55
C MET A 348 -11.86 -14.42 -6.00
N PHE A 349 -11.35 -15.15 -6.98
CA PHE A 349 -11.69 -14.92 -8.38
C PHE A 349 -12.86 -15.79 -8.81
N SER A 350 -12.76 -17.11 -8.66
CA SER A 350 -13.76 -18.02 -9.24
C SER A 350 -14.94 -18.25 -8.30
N ALA A 351 -14.70 -18.37 -6.99
CA ALA A 351 -15.70 -18.87 -6.06
C ALA A 351 -16.42 -17.77 -5.26
N TRP A 352 -15.72 -16.71 -4.86
CA TRP A 352 -16.28 -15.68 -3.97
C TRP A 352 -17.60 -15.06 -4.43
N PRO A 353 -17.80 -14.69 -5.71
CA PRO A 353 -19.09 -14.12 -6.15
C PRO A 353 -20.28 -15.06 -5.89
N ALA A 354 -20.14 -16.33 -6.24
CA ALA A 354 -21.18 -17.34 -5.99
C ALA A 354 -21.42 -17.54 -4.49
N ASN A 355 -20.34 -17.72 -3.71
CA ASN A 355 -20.40 -17.86 -2.25
C ASN A 355 -21.16 -16.67 -1.60
N ALA A 356 -20.83 -15.43 -2.00
CA ALA A 356 -21.45 -14.22 -1.47
C ALA A 356 -22.94 -14.14 -1.83
N MET A 357 -23.32 -14.47 -3.07
CA MET A 357 -24.73 -14.51 -3.47
C MET A 357 -25.51 -15.59 -2.71
N GLY A 358 -24.94 -16.78 -2.54
CA GLY A 358 -25.55 -17.86 -1.75
C GLY A 358 -25.74 -17.45 -0.28
N LEU A 359 -24.74 -16.82 0.34
CA LEU A 359 -24.83 -16.31 1.71
C LEU A 359 -25.87 -15.19 1.86
N ARG A 360 -25.99 -14.28 0.87
CA ARG A 360 -27.04 -13.26 0.85
C ARG A 360 -28.43 -13.89 0.77
N ALA A 361 -28.60 -14.94 -0.05
CA ALA A 361 -29.86 -15.68 -0.13
C ALA A 361 -30.18 -16.39 1.20
N LEU A 362 -29.18 -16.96 1.88
CA LEU A 362 -29.33 -17.51 3.24
C LEU A 362 -29.74 -16.45 4.26
N GLN A 363 -29.12 -15.28 4.22
CA GLN A 363 -29.48 -14.14 5.06
C GLN A 363 -30.94 -13.72 4.83
N GLN A 364 -31.37 -13.62 3.57
CA GLN A 364 -32.75 -13.28 3.19
C GLN A 364 -33.73 -14.34 3.69
N HIS A 365 -33.43 -15.63 3.50
CA HIS A 365 -34.26 -16.73 3.98
C HIS A 365 -34.46 -16.67 5.50
N ILE A 366 -33.40 -16.37 6.27
CA ILE A 366 -33.49 -16.23 7.72
C ILE A 366 -34.29 -14.98 8.10
N LEU A 367 -34.03 -13.84 7.43
CA LEU A 367 -34.74 -12.58 7.64
C LEU A 367 -36.26 -12.76 7.46
N ASP A 368 -36.67 -13.36 6.35
CA ASP A 368 -38.08 -13.58 6.01
C ASP A 368 -38.76 -14.48 7.06
N ASN A 369 -38.10 -15.55 7.48
CA ASN A 369 -38.63 -16.44 8.50
C ASN A 369 -38.75 -15.77 9.87
N ILE A 370 -37.81 -14.89 10.25
CA ILE A 370 -37.93 -14.11 11.49
C ILE A 370 -39.09 -13.13 11.37
N ASN A 371 -39.18 -12.37 10.28
CA ASN A 371 -40.24 -11.38 10.06
C ASN A 371 -41.64 -11.99 10.01
N GLN A 372 -41.77 -13.26 9.61
CA GLN A 372 -43.03 -13.99 9.64
C GLN A 372 -43.44 -14.47 11.04
N ARG A 373 -42.49 -14.65 11.96
CA ARG A 373 -42.69 -15.31 13.26
C ARG A 373 -42.58 -14.37 14.46
N ALA A 374 -41.83 -13.28 14.33
CA ALA A 374 -41.54 -12.32 15.40
C ALA A 374 -42.61 -11.23 15.51
N SER A 375 -42.65 -10.54 16.65
CA SER A 375 -43.51 -9.37 16.89
C SER A 375 -42.93 -8.06 16.38
N TYR A 376 -41.74 -8.11 15.76
CA TYR A 376 -41.00 -6.98 15.24
C TYR A 376 -40.59 -7.26 13.79
N SER A 377 -40.25 -6.20 13.06
CA SER A 377 -39.79 -6.28 11.69
C SER A 377 -38.33 -5.85 11.60
N LEU A 378 -37.53 -6.68 10.95
CA LEU A 378 -36.13 -6.44 10.63
C LEU A 378 -35.96 -6.09 9.16
N LYS A 379 -34.90 -5.34 8.88
CA LYS A 379 -34.42 -5.04 7.53
C LYS A 379 -33.18 -5.86 7.20
N MET A 380 -32.88 -5.96 5.91
CA MET A 380 -31.63 -6.53 5.44
C MET A 380 -30.47 -5.63 5.90
N GLY A 381 -29.54 -6.20 6.67
CA GLY A 381 -28.29 -5.54 7.02
C GLY A 381 -27.13 -5.98 6.12
N PRO A 382 -25.90 -5.57 6.45
CA PRO A 382 -24.71 -5.93 5.68
C PRO A 382 -24.46 -7.44 5.61
N LEU A 383 -23.99 -7.91 4.46
CA LEU A 383 -23.34 -9.22 4.33
C LEU A 383 -21.84 -9.02 4.50
N ILE A 384 -21.24 -9.77 5.42
CA ILE A 384 -19.83 -9.68 5.76
C ILE A 384 -19.19 -11.04 5.52
N THR A 385 -18.08 -11.08 4.79
CA THR A 385 -17.23 -12.27 4.68
C THR A 385 -15.86 -11.97 5.25
N VAL A 386 -15.36 -12.84 6.13
CA VAL A 386 -14.00 -12.80 6.67
C VAL A 386 -13.23 -13.96 6.07
N SER A 387 -12.28 -13.69 5.19
CA SER A 387 -11.49 -14.70 4.50
C SER A 387 -10.08 -14.70 5.05
N GLN A 388 -9.74 -15.74 5.81
CA GLN A 388 -8.46 -15.88 6.50
C GLN A 388 -7.33 -16.06 5.49
N SER A 389 -7.54 -16.89 4.46
CA SER A 389 -6.71 -16.96 3.25
C SER A 389 -7.55 -16.48 2.06
N ALA A 390 -7.37 -15.23 1.65
CA ALA A 390 -8.02 -14.65 0.48
C ALA A 390 -7.04 -14.64 -0.70
N HIS A 391 -7.26 -15.51 -1.69
CA HIS A 391 -6.26 -15.74 -2.74
C HIS A 391 -6.82 -15.69 -4.16
N ILE A 392 -5.93 -15.42 -5.12
CA ILE A 392 -6.19 -15.49 -6.57
C ILE A 392 -5.10 -16.37 -7.19
N TYR A 393 -5.49 -17.45 -7.87
CA TYR A 393 -4.59 -18.33 -8.60
C TYR A 393 -3.89 -17.62 -9.77
N SER A 394 -2.66 -18.04 -10.07
CA SER A 394 -1.80 -17.39 -11.07
C SER A 394 -2.37 -17.41 -12.49
N ASP A 395 -3.12 -18.43 -12.86
CA ASP A 395 -3.83 -18.53 -14.14
C ASP A 395 -4.95 -17.49 -14.29
N CYS A 396 -5.47 -16.96 -13.19
CA CYS A 396 -6.53 -15.95 -13.18
C CYS A 396 -5.99 -14.50 -13.18
N TRP A 397 -4.68 -14.28 -13.03
CA TRP A 397 -4.13 -12.93 -12.83
C TRP A 397 -4.35 -11.99 -14.02
N GLU A 398 -4.16 -12.47 -15.26
CA GLU A 398 -4.35 -11.63 -16.44
C GLU A 398 -5.81 -11.16 -16.57
N TYR A 399 -6.76 -12.06 -16.31
CA TYR A 399 -8.19 -11.73 -16.32
C TYR A 399 -8.55 -10.77 -15.19
N ALA A 400 -8.03 -11.00 -13.98
CA ALA A 400 -8.24 -10.10 -12.85
C ALA A 400 -7.70 -8.69 -13.15
N ASP A 401 -6.49 -8.58 -13.69
CA ASP A 401 -5.88 -7.29 -14.06
C ASP A 401 -6.71 -6.56 -15.12
N ARG A 402 -7.22 -7.27 -16.14
CA ARG A 402 -8.11 -6.70 -17.15
C ARG A 402 -9.41 -6.17 -16.55
N LEU A 403 -10.07 -6.94 -15.69
CA LEU A 403 -11.29 -6.52 -15.00
C LEU A 403 -11.05 -5.30 -14.11
N ILE A 404 -9.92 -5.26 -13.42
CA ILE A 404 -9.51 -4.10 -12.62
C ILE A 404 -9.38 -2.86 -13.50
N ASP A 405 -8.63 -2.95 -14.61
CA ASP A 405 -8.41 -1.81 -15.50
C ASP A 405 -9.73 -1.29 -16.12
N GLU A 406 -10.65 -2.19 -16.47
CA GLU A 406 -11.93 -1.84 -17.08
C GLU A 406 -12.99 -1.32 -16.09
N GLN A 407 -13.03 -1.86 -14.86
CA GLN A 407 -14.14 -1.64 -13.93
C GLN A 407 -13.74 -0.81 -12.71
N TYR A 408 -12.53 -0.99 -12.16
CA TYR A 408 -12.12 -0.28 -10.94
C TYR A 408 -12.06 1.25 -11.15
N ALA A 409 -11.59 1.69 -12.32
CA ALA A 409 -11.60 3.11 -12.67
C ALA A 409 -13.01 3.71 -12.69
N LYS A 410 -14.02 2.97 -13.17
CA LYS A 410 -15.42 3.40 -13.18
C LYS A 410 -16.00 3.50 -11.76
N ILE A 411 -15.61 2.56 -10.88
CA ILE A 411 -15.97 2.61 -9.46
C ILE A 411 -15.37 3.88 -8.83
N CYS A 412 -14.10 4.17 -9.07
CA CYS A 412 -13.44 5.38 -8.54
C CYS A 412 -13.99 6.70 -9.10
N GLN A 413 -14.63 6.69 -10.29
CA GLN A 413 -15.29 7.86 -10.85
C GLN A 413 -16.65 8.14 -10.20
N LYS A 414 -17.34 7.10 -9.70
CA LYS A 414 -18.56 7.23 -8.89
C LYS A 414 -18.17 7.60 -7.45
N ARG A 415 -17.60 8.80 -7.27
CA ARG A 415 -17.25 9.30 -5.95
C ARG A 415 -18.52 9.64 -5.19
N ASP A 416 -18.79 8.90 -4.12
CA ASP A 416 -19.51 9.49 -3.01
C ASP A 416 -18.48 10.19 -2.11
N PHE A 417 -18.82 11.38 -1.63
CA PHE A 417 -17.98 12.12 -0.68
C PHE A 417 -18.38 11.78 0.76
N ASN A 418 -18.94 10.59 0.98
CA ASN A 418 -19.49 10.17 2.26
C ASN A 418 -18.40 9.47 3.07
N ASP A 419 -17.81 10.21 4.01
CA ASP A 419 -16.91 9.64 5.01
C ASP A 419 -17.70 9.43 6.32
N PRO A 420 -17.74 8.21 6.89
CA PRO A 420 -18.34 7.98 8.20
C PRO A 420 -17.72 8.83 9.31
N SER A 421 -16.49 9.32 9.10
CA SER A 421 -15.82 10.25 10.00
C SER A 421 -16.39 11.66 9.95
N GLY A 422 -17.30 11.99 9.02
CA GLY A 422 -17.89 13.33 8.90
C GLY A 422 -17.24 14.20 7.84
N SER A 423 -17.57 15.49 7.82
CA SER A 423 -17.03 16.49 6.87
C SER A 423 -16.26 17.61 7.57
N PHE A 424 -15.41 18.33 6.84
CA PHE A 424 -14.59 19.41 7.38
C PHE A 424 -14.77 20.72 6.60
N VAL A 425 -15.14 21.79 7.30
CA VAL A 425 -15.28 23.13 6.73
C VAL A 425 -14.12 23.99 7.21
N ILE A 426 -13.36 24.53 6.26
CA ILE A 426 -12.16 25.32 6.53
C ILE A 426 -12.43 26.79 6.21
N THR A 427 -12.20 27.66 7.19
CA THR A 427 -12.29 29.11 7.00
C THR A 427 -11.03 29.82 7.50
N LEU A 428 -10.77 31.01 6.95
CA LEU A 428 -9.74 31.92 7.44
C LEU A 428 -10.41 33.08 8.17
N GLN A 429 -10.12 33.23 9.47
CA GLN A 429 -10.62 34.33 10.29
C GLN A 429 -9.55 34.80 11.27
N ASN A 430 -9.49 36.11 11.53
CA ASN A 430 -8.63 36.70 12.56
C ASN A 430 -7.16 36.23 12.53
N ASN A 431 -6.58 36.13 11.33
CA ASN A 431 -5.21 35.62 11.13
C ASN A 431 -4.98 34.19 11.67
N THR A 432 -6.00 33.35 11.58
CA THR A 432 -6.00 31.93 11.91
C THR A 432 -6.81 31.11 10.90
N ILE A 433 -6.46 29.82 10.78
CA ILE A 433 -7.24 28.80 10.09
C ILE A 433 -8.18 28.18 11.13
N ILE A 434 -9.46 28.07 10.79
CA ILE A 434 -10.50 27.41 11.58
C ILE A 434 -11.00 26.22 10.78
N VAL A 435 -11.12 25.05 11.40
CA VAL A 435 -11.64 23.82 10.80
C VAL A 435 -12.79 23.31 11.65
N GLU A 436 -14.01 23.40 11.13
CA GLU A 436 -15.20 22.85 11.76
C GLU A 436 -15.42 21.42 11.27
N HIS A 437 -15.62 20.49 12.20
CA HIS A 437 -15.84 19.08 11.91
C HIS A 437 -17.31 18.75 12.16
N THR A 438 -17.99 18.22 11.15
CA THR A 438 -19.43 17.97 11.16
C THR A 438 -19.77 16.48 11.03
N THR A 439 -20.87 16.05 11.65
CA THR A 439 -21.40 14.68 11.49
C THR A 439 -21.81 14.38 10.05
N PRO A 440 -21.73 13.11 9.62
CA PRO A 440 -22.35 12.67 8.37
C PRO A 440 -23.86 12.92 8.39
N GLY A 441 -24.42 13.40 7.28
CA GLY A 441 -25.87 13.58 7.09
C GLY A 441 -26.45 14.84 7.76
N THR A 442 -26.41 14.94 9.09
CA THR A 442 -27.05 16.06 9.82
C THR A 442 -26.24 17.36 9.79
N GLY A 443 -24.93 17.27 9.59
CA GLY A 443 -24.04 18.44 9.54
C GLY A 443 -23.82 19.12 10.89
N GLU A 444 -24.12 18.43 12.00
CA GLU A 444 -23.91 18.95 13.35
C GLU A 444 -22.41 19.10 13.63
N ILE A 445 -21.99 20.28 14.11
CA ILE A 445 -20.59 20.54 14.45
C ILE A 445 -20.25 19.80 15.75
N VAL A 446 -19.36 18.81 15.65
CA VAL A 446 -18.91 17.99 16.78
C VAL A 446 -17.53 18.40 17.30
N ASN A 447 -16.76 19.14 16.50
CA ASN A 447 -15.44 19.63 16.91
C ASN A 447 -15.02 20.86 16.10
N CYS A 448 -14.07 21.63 16.65
CA CYS A 448 -13.45 22.77 15.98
C CYS A 448 -11.95 22.84 16.26
N TYR A 449 -11.14 22.87 15.21
CA TYR A 449 -9.68 22.99 15.28
C TYR A 449 -9.26 24.39 14.86
N THR A 450 -8.27 24.97 15.56
CA THR A 450 -7.75 26.30 15.23
C THR A 450 -6.24 26.34 15.24
N GLY A 451 -5.64 27.05 14.28
CA GLY A 451 -4.19 27.11 14.15
C GLY A 451 -3.71 27.95 12.97
N LYS A 452 -2.39 28.08 12.81
CA LYS A 452 -1.77 28.79 11.66
C LYS A 452 -1.02 27.87 10.71
N SER A 453 -0.78 26.62 11.10
CA SER A 453 0.02 25.66 10.35
C SER A 453 -0.83 24.48 9.93
N ALA A 454 -0.85 24.19 8.64
CA ALA A 454 -1.54 23.03 8.07
C ALA A 454 -1.04 21.75 8.73
N ARG A 455 0.28 21.65 8.93
CA ARG A 455 0.92 20.49 9.56
C ARG A 455 0.39 20.18 10.94
N LYS A 456 0.27 21.19 11.81
CA LYS A 456 -0.25 20.97 13.16
C LYS A 456 -1.72 20.57 13.14
N LEU A 457 -2.51 21.18 12.26
CA LEU A 457 -3.94 20.91 12.14
C LEU A 457 -4.21 19.50 11.63
N TYR A 458 -3.61 19.08 10.50
CA TYR A 458 -3.86 17.74 9.99
C TYR A 458 -3.32 16.64 10.93
N GLN A 459 -2.30 16.93 11.75
CA GLN A 459 -1.83 15.99 12.78
C GLN A 459 -2.83 15.81 13.92
N GLN A 460 -3.48 16.89 14.37
CA GLN A 460 -4.55 16.82 15.37
C GLN A 460 -5.77 16.09 14.82
N ILE A 461 -6.17 16.39 13.59
CA ILE A 461 -7.32 15.74 12.93
C ILE A 461 -7.03 14.25 12.76
N ALA A 462 -5.86 13.87 12.25
CA ALA A 462 -5.48 12.46 12.11
C ALA A 462 -5.48 11.71 13.47
N SER A 463 -5.12 12.39 14.56
CA SER A 463 -5.17 11.80 15.91
C SER A 463 -6.60 11.60 16.43
N ASN A 464 -7.52 12.50 16.08
CA ASN A 464 -8.90 12.48 16.57
C ASN A 464 -9.85 11.68 15.66
N CYS A 465 -9.46 11.43 14.41
CA CYS A 465 -10.26 10.74 13.40
C CYS A 465 -9.52 9.48 12.89
N PRO A 466 -9.42 8.41 13.69
CA PRO A 466 -8.67 7.20 13.33
C PRO A 466 -9.25 6.45 12.12
N SER A 467 -10.51 6.72 11.76
CA SER A 467 -11.22 6.11 10.63
C SER A 467 -11.32 7.00 9.40
N LEU A 468 -10.65 8.17 9.39
CA LEU A 468 -10.69 9.11 8.27
C LEU A 468 -10.18 8.44 7.00
N GLN A 469 -10.95 8.49 5.92
CA GLN A 469 -10.57 7.86 4.68
C GLN A 469 -9.31 8.53 4.10
N VAL A 470 -8.44 7.73 3.46
CA VAL A 470 -7.15 8.20 2.96
C VAL A 470 -7.30 9.32 1.92
N GLU A 471 -8.24 9.19 0.99
CA GLU A 471 -8.49 10.23 -0.02
C GLU A 471 -8.97 11.53 0.62
N HIS A 472 -9.88 11.43 1.61
CA HIS A 472 -10.35 12.58 2.37
C HIS A 472 -9.22 13.26 3.16
N ALA A 473 -8.32 12.48 3.78
CA ALA A 473 -7.14 12.99 4.45
C ALA A 473 -6.18 13.72 3.49
N MET A 474 -5.98 13.19 2.27
CA MET A 474 -5.15 13.84 1.23
C MET A 474 -5.77 15.15 0.75
N TYR A 475 -7.08 15.16 0.51
CA TYR A 475 -7.83 16.38 0.21
C TYR A 475 -7.67 17.42 1.33
N LEU A 476 -7.89 17.00 2.58
CA LEU A 476 -7.83 17.88 3.74
C LEU A 476 -6.44 18.49 3.93
N GLY A 477 -5.38 17.69 3.77
CA GLY A 477 -4.01 18.20 3.79
C GLY A 477 -3.74 19.23 2.70
N THR A 478 -4.32 19.05 1.51
CA THR A 478 -4.21 19.99 0.38
C THR A 478 -4.92 21.31 0.68
N GLU A 479 -6.17 21.26 1.15
CA GLU A 479 -6.94 22.45 1.50
C GLU A 479 -6.28 23.23 2.66
N LEU A 480 -5.83 22.53 3.69
CA LEU A 480 -5.11 23.15 4.81
C LEU A 480 -3.82 23.82 4.35
N GLN A 481 -3.06 23.21 3.44
CA GLN A 481 -1.84 23.80 2.90
C GLN A 481 -2.15 25.07 2.09
N LYS A 482 -3.24 25.07 1.30
CA LYS A 482 -3.69 26.28 0.59
C LYS A 482 -4.07 27.38 1.58
N ALA A 483 -4.81 27.03 2.64
CA ALA A 483 -5.21 27.96 3.68
C ALA A 483 -3.99 28.58 4.39
N GLU A 484 -2.97 27.78 4.73
CA GLU A 484 -1.70 28.28 5.32
C GLU A 484 -0.94 29.22 4.38
N ILE A 485 -0.87 28.90 3.08
CA ILE A 485 -0.20 29.77 2.08
C ILE A 485 -0.91 31.12 1.99
N ALA A 486 -2.24 31.11 1.88
CA ALA A 486 -3.04 32.33 1.82
C ALA A 486 -2.96 33.14 3.11
N LEU A 487 -2.97 32.48 4.27
CA LEU A 487 -2.81 33.14 5.56
C LEU A 487 -1.45 33.85 5.68
N SER A 488 -0.39 33.19 5.24
CA SER A 488 0.99 33.71 5.27
C SER A 488 1.21 34.84 4.26
N ASN A 489 0.41 34.90 3.19
CA ASN A 489 0.54 35.83 2.08
C ASN A 489 -0.81 36.52 1.79
N SER A 490 -1.47 37.02 2.84
CA SER A 490 -2.85 37.51 2.79
C SER A 490 -3.08 38.73 1.90
N GLN A 491 -2.01 39.44 1.51
CA GLN A 491 -2.07 40.53 0.54
C GLN A 491 -2.03 40.06 -0.92
N THR A 492 -1.67 38.79 -1.15
CA THR A 492 -1.43 38.22 -2.48
C THR A 492 -2.46 37.17 -2.83
N TYR A 493 -2.87 36.34 -1.86
CA TYR A 493 -3.72 35.18 -2.14
C TYR A 493 -5.04 35.23 -1.35
N LEU A 494 -6.12 34.83 -2.02
CA LEU A 494 -7.42 34.56 -1.45
C LEU A 494 -7.65 33.04 -1.40
N TYR A 495 -8.07 32.56 -0.24
CA TYR A 495 -8.48 31.18 -0.04
C TYR A 495 -10.01 31.07 -0.03
N ILE A 496 -10.52 30.16 -0.84
CA ILE A 496 -11.89 29.65 -0.80
C ILE A 496 -11.74 28.14 -0.91
N GLN A 497 -12.34 27.40 0.03
CA GLN A 497 -12.28 25.93 0.01
C GLN A 497 -12.83 25.40 -1.32
N ASP A 498 -12.27 24.29 -1.80
CA ASP A 498 -12.60 23.64 -3.07
C ASP A 498 -12.23 24.43 -4.34
N GLN A 499 -11.71 25.65 -4.19
CA GLN A 499 -11.25 26.47 -5.31
C GLN A 499 -9.72 26.52 -5.39
N PRO A 500 -9.15 26.69 -6.59
CA PRO A 500 -7.74 27.04 -6.73
C PRO A 500 -7.40 28.31 -5.93
N LEU A 501 -6.17 28.37 -5.40
CA LEU A 501 -5.65 29.58 -4.77
C LEU A 501 -5.70 30.75 -5.77
N SER A 502 -6.48 31.77 -5.43
CA SER A 502 -6.70 32.91 -6.31
C SER A 502 -5.76 34.06 -5.96
N ILE A 503 -5.21 34.75 -6.97
CA ILE A 503 -4.38 35.94 -6.75
C ILE A 503 -5.30 37.15 -6.61
N LEU A 504 -5.08 37.94 -5.57
CA LEU A 504 -5.71 39.24 -5.41
C LEU A 504 -5.16 40.19 -6.48
N THR A 505 -5.92 40.42 -7.55
CA THR A 505 -5.57 41.41 -8.56
C THR A 505 -5.62 42.80 -7.92
N LYS A 506 -4.45 43.41 -7.70
CA LYS A 506 -4.39 44.85 -7.40
C LYS A 506 -4.98 45.58 -8.61
N ALA A 507 -6.12 46.24 -8.43
CA ALA A 507 -6.59 47.23 -9.38
C ALA A 507 -5.48 48.27 -9.57
N ILE A 508 -4.80 48.21 -10.72
CA ILE A 508 -3.91 49.29 -11.15
C ILE A 508 -4.84 50.48 -11.40
N LYS A 509 -4.84 51.46 -10.49
CA LYS A 509 -5.48 52.75 -10.76
C LYS A 509 -4.83 53.31 -12.03
N PRO A 510 -5.60 53.68 -13.07
CA PRO A 510 -5.02 54.42 -14.18
C PRO A 510 -4.46 55.73 -13.62
N VAL A 511 -3.17 55.95 -13.86
CA VAL A 511 -2.54 57.25 -13.60
C VAL A 511 -3.17 58.21 -14.60
N GLY A 512 -3.97 59.14 -14.09
CA GLY A 512 -4.58 60.23 -14.86
C GLY A 512 -3.58 61.30 -15.25
#